data_AF-A0A2N5SJE5-F1
#
_entry.id   AF-A0A2N5SJE5-F1
#
_cell.length_a   1.000
_cell.length_b   1.000
_cell.length_c   1.000
_cell.angle_alpha   90.00
_cell.angle_beta   90.00
_cell.angle_gamma   90.00
#
_symmetry.space_group_name_H-M   'P 1'
#
loop_
_entity.id
_entity.type
_entity.pdbx_description
1 polymer ?
#
loop_
_entity_poly.entity_id
_entity_poly.type
_entity_poly.pdbx_seq_one_letter_code
_entity_poly.pdbx_strand_id
1 'polypeptide(L)'
;MSSGAIGVHSSYIMFQRAQRDHDRLQESYKQWSTKREKTKQDLVKQIASINESGLDPKKTTNKLSKLNAQLSAFQAEEDEVPDADLLQSSPLARPCHRPAYRRLAFENALKQSEERKRLAEEVYNAAVAAKQSSTGAPAAPSEPAESPPVEAEDAPPPTPPLSPEATSSSKPMSRIKKIDAYLTRLESGKGMTKTFAPDRQGPSYGKWSLRAATFEPGRAKPASS
;
A
#
# COMPACT_ATOMS: atom_id res chain seq x y z
N MET A 1 21.51 -19.42 14.25
CA MET A 1 21.07 -19.46 12.83
C MET A 1 21.95 -18.51 12.06
N SER A 2 22.56 -18.92 10.95
CA SER A 2 23.37 -17.99 10.13
C SER A 2 22.43 -17.12 9.29
N SER A 3 22.32 -15.84 9.66
CA SER A 3 21.67 -14.84 8.80
C SER A 3 22.58 -14.57 7.61
N GLY A 4 22.23 -15.10 6.43
CA GLY A 4 22.96 -14.83 5.19
C GLY A 4 23.14 -13.32 5.00
N ALA A 5 24.37 -12.89 4.78
CA ALA A 5 24.74 -11.48 4.83
C ALA A 5 23.93 -10.64 3.83
N ILE A 6 23.09 -9.74 4.35
CA ILE A 6 22.29 -8.83 3.52
C ILE A 6 23.25 -7.82 2.88
N GLY A 7 23.38 -7.89 1.56
CA GLY A 7 24.25 -6.98 0.82
C GLY A 7 23.77 -5.52 0.89
N VAL A 8 24.73 -4.59 0.76
CA VAL A 8 24.49 -3.12 0.82
C VAL A 8 23.35 -2.67 -0.11
N HIS A 9 23.24 -3.26 -1.30
CA HIS A 9 22.19 -2.90 -2.27
C HIS A 9 20.79 -3.32 -1.80
N SER A 10 20.65 -4.54 -1.26
CA SER A 10 19.36 -5.03 -0.75
C SER A 10 18.91 -4.28 0.50
N SER A 11 19.82 -3.98 1.44
CA SER A 11 19.48 -3.19 2.62
C SER A 11 19.11 -1.75 2.25
N TYR A 12 19.80 -1.13 1.29
CA TYR A 12 19.43 0.19 0.75
C TYR A 12 18.02 0.20 0.14
N ILE A 13 17.65 -0.83 -0.64
CA ILE A 13 16.29 -0.96 -1.20
C ILE A 13 15.24 -1.09 -0.10
N MET A 14 15.52 -1.83 0.98
CA MET A 14 14.61 -1.94 2.12
C MET A 14 14.43 -0.61 2.84
N PHE A 15 15.50 0.14 3.09
CA PHE A 15 15.44 1.48 3.69
C PHE A 15 14.63 2.45 2.82
N GLN A 16 14.94 2.54 1.52
CA GLN A 16 14.20 3.37 0.56
C GLN A 16 12.71 2.97 0.43
N ARG A 17 12.38 1.69 0.65
CA ARG A 17 10.99 1.23 0.69
C ARG A 17 10.29 1.68 1.97
N ALA A 18 10.92 1.48 3.13
CA ALA A 18 10.38 1.90 4.42
C ALA A 18 10.16 3.42 4.49
N GLN A 19 11.08 4.21 3.94
CA GLN A 19 10.93 5.65 3.81
C GLN A 19 9.71 6.03 2.95
N ARG A 20 9.62 5.53 1.71
CA ARG A 20 8.46 5.81 0.85
C ARG A 20 7.13 5.38 1.45
N ASP A 21 7.10 4.27 2.18
CA ASP A 21 5.86 3.77 2.79
C ASP A 21 5.46 4.61 4.02
N HIS A 22 6.43 5.15 4.77
CA HIS A 22 6.20 6.18 5.81
C HIS A 22 5.69 7.50 5.21
N ASP A 23 6.34 8.01 4.16
CA ASP A 23 5.95 9.27 3.51
C ASP A 23 4.51 9.17 2.94
N ARG A 24 4.18 8.05 2.28
CA ARG A 24 2.82 7.74 1.79
C ARG A 24 1.78 7.65 2.92
N LEU A 25 2.15 7.10 4.07
CA LEU A 25 1.27 7.03 5.23
C LEU A 25 0.90 8.45 5.69
N GLN A 26 1.90 9.33 5.86
CA GLN A 26 1.68 10.74 6.21
C GLN A 26 0.83 11.48 5.16
N GLU A 27 1.15 11.33 3.87
CA GLU A 27 0.37 11.94 2.78
C GLU A 27 -1.11 11.48 2.80
N SER A 28 -1.36 10.18 2.97
CA SER A 28 -2.72 9.62 2.98
C SER A 28 -3.56 10.17 4.14
N TYR A 29 -2.95 10.36 5.31
CA TYR A 29 -3.61 10.96 6.46
C TYR A 29 -3.83 12.46 6.28
N LYS A 30 -2.84 13.19 5.77
CA LYS A 30 -2.95 14.62 5.43
C LYS A 30 -4.06 14.89 4.41
N GLN A 31 -4.19 14.04 3.39
CA GLN A 31 -5.30 14.13 2.42
C GLN A 31 -6.66 13.91 3.09
N TRP A 32 -6.75 12.95 4.02
CA TRP A 32 -8.00 12.69 4.75
C TRP A 32 -8.36 13.84 5.71
N SER A 33 -7.42 14.32 6.52
CA SER A 33 -7.65 15.43 7.46
C SER A 33 -8.02 16.71 6.72
N THR A 34 -7.34 17.03 5.60
CA THR A 34 -7.67 18.18 4.75
C THR A 34 -9.09 18.10 4.17
N LYS A 35 -9.53 16.91 3.73
CA LYS A 35 -10.91 16.69 3.25
C LYS A 35 -11.94 16.88 4.37
N ARG A 36 -11.64 16.42 5.58
CA ARG A 36 -12.52 16.57 6.75
C ARG A 36 -12.63 18.03 7.18
N GLU A 37 -11.49 18.72 7.32
CA GLU A 37 -11.42 20.14 7.67
C GLU A 37 -12.12 21.01 6.62
N LYS A 38 -11.95 20.74 5.33
CA LYS A 38 -12.72 21.42 4.27
C LYS A 38 -14.23 21.25 4.47
N THR A 39 -14.69 20.04 4.81
CA THR A 39 -16.12 19.77 5.06
C THR A 39 -16.64 20.57 6.26
N LYS A 40 -15.85 20.65 7.34
CA LYS A 40 -16.14 21.45 8.53
C LYS A 40 -16.24 22.95 8.19
N GLN A 41 -15.29 23.48 7.43
CA GLN A 41 -15.31 24.86 6.94
C GLN A 41 -16.47 25.15 5.99
N ASP A 42 -16.83 24.21 5.11
CA ASP A 42 -17.94 24.38 4.18
C ASP A 42 -19.31 24.35 4.91
N LEU A 43 -19.43 23.63 6.04
CA LEU A 43 -20.58 23.74 6.96
C LEU A 43 -20.62 25.12 7.64
N VAL A 44 -19.49 25.60 8.18
CA VAL A 44 -19.39 26.93 8.82
C VAL A 44 -19.77 28.04 7.84
N LYS A 45 -19.27 28.01 6.59
CA LYS A 45 -19.62 28.97 5.54
C LYS A 45 -21.12 28.94 5.19
N GLN A 46 -21.74 27.76 5.15
CA GLN A 46 -23.18 27.64 4.93
C GLN A 46 -23.99 28.26 6.07
N ILE A 47 -23.56 28.09 7.32
CA ILE A 47 -24.20 28.70 8.49
C ILE A 47 -24.05 30.23 8.43
N ALA A 48 -22.84 30.75 8.18
CA ALA A 48 -22.58 32.18 8.03
C ALA A 48 -23.44 32.81 6.91
N SER A 49 -23.44 32.20 5.73
CA SER A 49 -24.25 32.67 4.59
C SER A 49 -25.75 32.69 4.87
N ILE A 50 -26.29 31.74 5.66
CA ILE A 50 -27.70 31.74 6.07
C ILE A 50 -27.98 32.88 7.07
N ASN A 51 -27.06 33.17 7.99
CA ASN A 51 -27.19 34.27 8.94
C ASN A 51 -27.13 35.64 8.24
N GLU A 52 -26.27 35.81 7.24
CA GLU A 52 -26.09 37.05 6.49
C GLU A 52 -27.22 37.32 5.48
N SER A 53 -27.78 36.27 4.85
CA SER A 53 -28.72 36.43 3.73
C SER A 53 -30.16 36.82 4.13
N GLY A 54 -30.49 36.88 5.42
CA GLY A 54 -31.78 37.40 5.91
C GLY A 54 -33.03 36.67 5.40
N LEU A 55 -32.88 35.42 4.94
CA LEU A 55 -33.93 34.66 4.25
C LEU A 55 -35.06 34.20 5.19
N ASP A 56 -36.24 33.97 4.58
CA ASP A 56 -37.52 33.51 5.15
C ASP A 56 -37.38 32.70 6.47
N PRO A 57 -37.72 33.30 7.64
CA PRO A 57 -37.23 32.87 8.96
C PRO A 57 -37.64 31.45 9.34
N LYS A 58 -38.77 30.94 8.84
CA LYS A 58 -39.26 29.58 9.15
C LYS A 58 -38.52 28.48 8.38
N LYS A 59 -37.92 28.81 7.24
CA LYS A 59 -37.14 27.86 6.42
C LYS A 59 -35.66 27.90 6.78
N THR A 60 -35.13 29.09 7.08
CA THR A 60 -33.75 29.27 7.54
C THR A 60 -33.50 28.61 8.89
N THR A 61 -34.37 28.83 9.90
CA THR A 61 -34.23 28.23 11.24
C THR A 61 -34.09 26.70 11.21
N ASN A 62 -34.94 25.99 10.46
CA ASN A 62 -34.86 24.52 10.33
C ASN A 62 -33.60 24.04 9.58
N LYS A 63 -33.09 24.82 8.61
CA LYS A 63 -31.84 24.49 7.90
C LYS A 63 -30.62 24.77 8.78
N LEU A 64 -30.63 25.88 9.50
CA LEU A 64 -29.59 26.34 10.41
C LEU A 64 -29.45 25.37 11.60
N SER A 65 -30.56 24.98 12.24
CA SER A 65 -30.53 23.97 13.31
C SER A 65 -29.95 22.64 12.85
N LYS A 66 -30.31 22.19 11.64
CA LYS A 66 -29.74 20.97 11.03
C LYS A 66 -28.24 21.10 10.75
N LEU A 67 -27.77 22.24 10.24
CA LEU A 67 -26.34 22.47 9.99
C LEU A 67 -25.54 22.57 11.29
N ASN A 68 -26.07 23.25 12.32
CA ASN A 68 -25.46 23.29 13.65
C ASN A 68 -25.41 21.90 14.30
N ALA A 69 -26.46 21.08 14.17
CA ALA A 69 -26.45 19.70 14.64
C ALA A 69 -25.41 18.84 13.91
N GLN A 70 -25.24 19.03 12.59
CA GLN A 70 -24.19 18.37 11.82
C GLN A 70 -22.77 18.80 12.25
N LEU A 71 -22.56 20.10 12.49
CA LEU A 71 -21.29 20.64 12.96
C LEU A 71 -20.95 20.13 14.38
N SER A 72 -21.93 20.12 15.28
CA SER A 72 -21.79 19.57 16.64
C SER A 72 -21.50 18.07 16.62
N ALA A 73 -22.14 17.29 15.75
CA ALA A 73 -21.80 15.87 15.57
C ALA A 73 -20.38 15.68 15.03
N PHE A 74 -19.93 16.52 14.09
CA PHE A 74 -18.55 16.51 13.58
C PHE A 74 -17.50 16.77 14.67
N GLN A 75 -17.79 17.67 15.60
CA GLN A 75 -16.95 17.97 16.77
C GLN A 75 -16.97 16.83 17.78
N ALA A 76 -18.15 16.31 18.14
CA ALA A 76 -18.28 15.18 19.07
C ALA A 76 -17.53 13.91 18.59
N GLU A 77 -17.46 13.67 17.28
CA GLU A 77 -16.63 12.60 16.68
C GLU A 77 -15.11 12.88 16.71
N GLU A 78 -14.69 14.14 16.83
CA GLU A 78 -13.28 14.58 16.87
C GLU A 78 -12.72 14.64 18.30
N ASP A 79 -13.60 14.92 19.25
CA ASP A 79 -13.38 14.99 20.70
C ASP A 79 -13.64 13.63 21.41
N GLU A 80 -14.18 12.64 20.69
CA GLU A 80 -14.33 11.27 21.19
C GLU A 80 -12.97 10.69 21.59
N VAL A 81 -12.88 10.14 22.81
CA VAL A 81 -11.69 9.40 23.26
C VAL A 81 -11.71 8.00 22.66
N PRO A 82 -10.74 7.62 21.81
CA PRO A 82 -10.74 6.30 21.18
C PRO A 82 -10.27 5.22 22.16
N ASP A 83 -11.02 4.12 22.22
CA ASP A 83 -10.59 2.90 22.93
C ASP A 83 -9.50 2.18 22.13
N ALA A 84 -8.30 2.10 22.73
CA ALA A 84 -7.14 1.44 22.13
C ALA A 84 -7.28 -0.08 22.07
N ASP A 85 -7.95 -0.69 23.05
CA ASP A 85 -8.12 -2.14 23.15
C ASP A 85 -9.17 -2.61 22.14
N LEU A 86 -10.22 -1.82 21.92
CA LEU A 86 -11.18 -2.05 20.83
C LEU A 86 -10.50 -1.98 19.45
N LEU A 87 -9.59 -1.04 19.24
CA LEU A 87 -8.86 -0.91 17.97
C LEU A 87 -7.91 -2.09 17.72
N GLN A 88 -7.26 -2.62 18.76
CA GLN A 88 -6.39 -3.80 18.65
C GLN A 88 -7.18 -5.10 18.45
N SER A 89 -8.26 -5.30 19.23
CA SER A 89 -9.07 -6.52 19.21
C SER A 89 -10.01 -6.62 18.02
N SER A 90 -10.51 -5.49 17.51
CA SER A 90 -11.48 -5.46 16.41
C SER A 90 -11.27 -4.29 15.44
N PRO A 91 -10.14 -4.23 14.71
CA PRO A 91 -9.79 -3.10 13.82
C PRO A 91 -10.78 -2.87 12.66
N LEU A 92 -11.66 -3.85 12.38
CA LEU A 92 -12.72 -3.76 11.36
C LEU A 92 -14.10 -3.40 11.94
N ALA A 93 -14.19 -3.13 13.24
CA ALA A 93 -15.45 -2.72 13.87
C ALA A 93 -15.87 -1.32 13.38
N ARG A 94 -17.18 -1.08 13.30
CA ARG A 94 -17.72 0.23 12.87
C ARG A 94 -17.18 1.45 13.65
N PRO A 95 -16.96 1.39 14.98
CA PRO A 95 -16.33 2.49 15.72
C PRO A 95 -14.92 2.83 15.21
N CYS A 96 -14.14 1.84 14.75
CA CYS A 96 -12.78 2.05 14.26
C CYS A 96 -12.69 2.89 12.97
N HIS A 97 -13.82 3.14 12.31
CA HIS A 97 -13.92 4.06 11.17
C HIS A 97 -14.17 5.53 11.58
N ARG A 98 -14.46 5.80 12.86
CA ARG A 98 -14.63 7.16 13.39
C ARG A 98 -13.28 7.93 13.41
N PRO A 99 -13.31 9.28 13.46
CA PRO A 99 -12.11 10.11 13.31
C PRO A 99 -11.09 9.89 14.42
N ALA A 100 -11.56 9.80 15.67
CA ALA A 100 -10.73 9.51 16.84
C ALA A 100 -9.94 8.20 16.68
N TYR A 101 -10.62 7.11 16.32
CA TYR A 101 -9.99 5.81 16.09
C TYR A 101 -9.07 5.82 14.86
N ARG A 102 -9.43 6.56 13.81
CA ARG A 102 -8.57 6.72 12.62
C ARG A 102 -7.31 7.55 12.92
N ARG A 103 -7.39 8.54 13.81
CA ARG A 103 -6.24 9.28 14.36
C ARG A 103 -5.32 8.33 15.15
N LEU A 104 -5.88 7.57 16.10
CA LEU A 104 -5.12 6.57 16.88
C LEU A 104 -4.48 5.48 16.01
N ALA A 105 -5.21 4.97 15.01
CA ALA A 105 -4.70 4.00 14.04
C ALA A 105 -3.54 4.57 13.21
N PHE A 106 -3.63 5.84 12.80
CA PHE A 106 -2.55 6.53 12.11
C PHE A 106 -1.33 6.73 13.02
N GLU A 107 -1.51 7.16 14.27
CA GLU A 107 -0.40 7.32 15.24
C GLU A 107 0.32 5.99 15.51
N ASN A 108 -0.43 4.89 15.67
CA ASN A 108 0.14 3.55 15.85
C ASN A 108 0.87 3.07 14.58
N ALA A 109 0.29 3.29 13.40
CA ALA A 109 0.94 2.96 12.13
C ALA A 109 2.19 3.83 11.88
N LEU A 110 2.19 5.08 12.31
CA LEU A 110 3.31 6.02 12.18
C LEU A 110 4.48 5.53 13.04
N LYS A 111 4.27 5.22 14.33
CA LYS A 111 5.29 4.59 15.20
C LYS A 111 5.89 3.33 14.58
N GLN A 112 5.04 2.39 14.13
CA GLN A 112 5.49 1.17 13.46
C GLN A 112 6.27 1.44 12.16
N SER A 113 5.92 2.49 11.41
CA SER A 113 6.63 2.87 10.19
C SER A 113 8.00 3.50 10.48
N GLU A 114 8.12 4.29 11.54
CA GLU A 114 9.37 4.89 12.01
C GLU A 114 10.32 3.82 12.54
N GLU A 115 9.83 2.89 13.36
CA GLU A 115 10.59 1.72 13.81
C GLU A 115 11.12 0.89 12.64
N ARG A 116 10.28 0.60 11.62
CA ARG A 116 10.71 -0.13 10.41
C ARG A 116 11.74 0.64 9.59
N LYS A 117 11.57 1.96 9.45
CA LYS A 117 12.53 2.83 8.74
C LYS A 117 13.88 2.82 9.47
N ARG A 118 13.87 3.00 10.79
CA ARG A 118 15.05 2.97 11.66
C ARG A 118 15.77 1.62 11.58
N LEU A 119 15.06 0.50 11.72
CA LEU A 119 15.67 -0.84 11.62
C LEU A 119 16.28 -1.09 10.23
N ALA A 120 15.63 -0.63 9.16
CA ALA A 120 16.17 -0.74 7.80
C ALA A 120 17.42 0.14 7.59
N GLU A 121 17.46 1.31 8.23
CA GLU A 121 18.62 2.22 8.26
C GLU A 121 19.79 1.62 9.03
N GLU A 122 19.54 1.07 10.23
CA GLU A 122 20.53 0.35 11.04
C GLU A 122 21.14 -0.83 10.28
N VAL A 123 20.32 -1.64 9.59
CA VAL A 123 20.79 -2.76 8.73
C VAL A 123 21.57 -2.26 7.51
N TYR A 124 21.16 -1.15 6.89
CA TYR A 124 21.93 -0.55 5.78
C TYR A 124 23.29 -0.04 6.25
N ASN A 125 23.34 0.70 7.35
CA ASN A 125 24.57 1.22 7.93
C ASN A 125 25.51 0.09 8.37
N ALA A 126 24.99 -0.98 8.97
CA ALA A 126 25.77 -2.17 9.30
C ALA A 126 26.34 -2.86 8.04
N ALA A 127 25.57 -2.97 6.96
CA ALA A 127 26.06 -3.54 5.70
C ALA A 127 27.15 -2.67 5.05
N VAL A 128 27.01 -1.34 5.10
CA VAL A 128 28.03 -0.39 4.61
C VAL A 128 29.32 -0.51 5.44
N ALA A 129 29.22 -0.53 6.76
CA ALA A 129 30.36 -0.70 7.66
C ALA A 129 31.06 -2.06 7.44
N ALA A 130 30.31 -3.15 7.30
CA ALA A 130 30.86 -4.47 6.99
C ALA A 130 31.59 -4.51 5.64
N LYS A 131 31.05 -3.83 4.62
CA LYS A 131 31.75 -3.68 3.33
C LYS A 131 33.06 -2.90 3.50
N GLN A 132 33.05 -1.80 4.25
CA GLN A 132 34.26 -1.02 4.53
C GLN A 132 35.30 -1.85 5.30
N SER A 133 34.92 -2.61 6.34
CA SER A 133 35.85 -3.47 7.07
C SER A 133 36.43 -4.59 6.19
N SER A 134 35.64 -5.17 5.29
CA SER A 134 36.14 -6.18 4.33
C SER A 134 37.06 -5.61 3.25
N THR A 135 37.03 -4.29 3.02
CA THR A 135 37.90 -3.60 2.05
C THR A 135 39.13 -2.97 2.74
N GLY A 136 39.17 -2.94 4.07
CA GLY A 136 40.23 -2.34 4.88
C GLY A 136 41.27 -3.33 5.43
N ALA A 137 41.10 -4.64 5.19
CA ALA A 137 42.14 -5.61 5.48
C ALA A 137 43.25 -5.51 4.40
N PRO A 138 44.48 -5.09 4.72
CA PRO A 138 45.57 -5.16 3.75
C PRO A 138 45.80 -6.62 3.39
N ALA A 139 45.84 -6.92 2.09
CA ALA A 139 46.28 -8.22 1.63
C ALA A 139 47.73 -8.41 2.09
N ALA A 140 47.96 -9.41 2.96
CA ALA A 140 49.31 -9.86 3.25
C ALA A 140 49.95 -10.29 1.92
N PRO A 141 51.19 -9.86 1.61
CA PRO A 141 51.84 -10.24 0.36
C PRO A 141 52.17 -11.73 0.42
N SER A 142 51.38 -12.55 -0.29
CA SER A 142 51.75 -13.92 -0.59
C SER A 142 52.80 -13.91 -1.70
N GLU A 143 54.04 -14.27 -1.35
CA GLU A 143 55.09 -14.51 -2.35
C GLU A 143 54.72 -15.70 -3.26
N PRO A 144 55.08 -15.68 -4.55
CA PRO A 144 54.69 -16.72 -5.50
C PRO A 144 55.74 -17.82 -5.67
N ALA A 145 55.25 -18.96 -6.17
CA ALA A 145 55.97 -20.05 -6.84
C ALA A 145 56.85 -20.99 -6.01
N GLU A 146 56.39 -22.25 -5.88
CA GLU A 146 57.08 -23.36 -6.54
C GLU A 146 56.10 -24.52 -6.85
N SER A 147 56.22 -25.10 -8.04
CA SER A 147 55.50 -26.30 -8.48
C SER A 147 56.50 -27.43 -8.67
N PRO A 148 56.10 -28.70 -8.48
CA PRO A 148 56.44 -29.70 -9.51
C PRO A 148 55.26 -30.60 -9.95
N PRO A 149 55.32 -31.21 -11.15
CA PRO A 149 54.19 -31.92 -11.79
C PRO A 149 54.35 -33.45 -11.84
N VAL A 150 53.24 -34.17 -12.07
CA VAL A 150 53.22 -35.49 -12.76
C VAL A 150 51.88 -35.71 -13.48
N GLU A 151 51.91 -36.40 -14.62
CA GLU A 151 50.79 -36.80 -15.51
C GLU A 151 50.79 -38.35 -15.64
N ALA A 152 49.78 -39.11 -16.10
CA ALA A 152 48.45 -38.89 -16.70
C ALA A 152 47.55 -40.12 -16.29
N GLU A 153 46.44 -40.56 -16.89
CA GLU A 153 45.52 -40.12 -17.98
C GLU A 153 44.18 -40.89 -17.79
N ASP A 154 43.01 -40.31 -18.13
CA ASP A 154 41.94 -41.02 -18.89
C ASP A 154 40.85 -40.05 -19.40
N ALA A 155 40.21 -40.37 -20.53
CA ALA A 155 39.25 -39.52 -21.28
C ALA A 155 37.98 -40.33 -21.64
N PRO A 156 36.97 -39.87 -22.43
CA PRO A 156 36.74 -38.58 -23.14
C PRO A 156 35.27 -38.07 -22.97
N PRO A 157 34.64 -37.28 -23.88
CA PRO A 157 35.12 -36.23 -24.81
C PRO A 157 34.53 -34.83 -24.51
N PRO A 158 35.01 -33.75 -25.16
CA PRO A 158 34.37 -32.42 -25.08
C PRO A 158 33.19 -32.25 -26.05
N THR A 159 32.13 -31.56 -25.62
CA THR A 159 31.04 -31.04 -26.47
C THR A 159 31.03 -29.51 -26.52
N PRO A 160 30.53 -28.89 -27.61
CA PRO A 160 31.07 -27.64 -28.15
C PRO A 160 30.55 -26.34 -27.50
N PRO A 161 31.23 -25.20 -27.76
CA PRO A 161 30.85 -23.90 -27.21
C PRO A 161 29.62 -23.26 -27.87
N LEU A 162 29.10 -22.26 -27.15
CA LEU A 162 28.07 -21.30 -27.52
C LEU A 162 27.98 -20.92 -29.01
N SER A 163 26.82 -21.16 -29.61
CA SER A 163 26.16 -20.24 -30.55
C SER A 163 24.68 -20.58 -30.69
N PRO A 164 23.81 -19.56 -30.71
CA PRO A 164 22.88 -19.47 -31.82
C PRO A 164 23.11 -18.19 -32.62
N GLU A 165 23.55 -18.34 -33.87
CA GLU A 165 23.27 -17.35 -34.90
C GLU A 165 21.75 -17.25 -35.08
N ALA A 166 21.14 -16.22 -34.50
CA ALA A 166 19.83 -15.75 -34.94
C ALA A 166 20.04 -14.70 -36.05
N THR A 167 19.96 -15.19 -37.29
CA THR A 167 20.15 -14.48 -38.55
C THR A 167 19.70 -13.01 -38.55
N SER A 168 20.59 -12.14 -39.01
CA SER A 168 20.27 -10.75 -39.37
C SER A 168 19.06 -10.68 -40.30
N SER A 169 18.00 -10.02 -39.86
CA SER A 169 17.02 -9.43 -40.78
C SER A 169 16.49 -8.10 -40.23
N SER A 170 16.52 -7.08 -41.06
CA SER A 170 16.23 -5.69 -40.67
C SER A 170 14.72 -5.42 -40.62
N LYS A 171 14.25 -4.76 -39.55
CA LYS A 171 13.05 -3.86 -39.50
C LYS A 171 12.76 -3.36 -38.05
N PRO A 172 13.50 -2.35 -37.53
CA PRO A 172 13.21 -1.79 -36.19
C PRO A 172 11.86 -1.05 -36.11
N MET A 173 11.36 -0.51 -37.24
CA MET A 173 10.13 0.28 -37.33
C MET A 173 8.83 -0.44 -36.93
N SER A 174 8.82 -1.77 -36.84
CA SER A 174 7.60 -2.54 -36.53
C SER A 174 7.34 -2.74 -35.03
N ARG A 175 8.38 -2.65 -34.18
CA ARG A 175 8.23 -2.73 -32.71
C ARG A 175 7.83 -1.38 -32.12
N ILE A 176 8.43 -0.28 -32.60
CA ILE A 176 8.14 1.08 -32.09
C ILE A 176 6.65 1.42 -32.29
N LYS A 177 6.11 1.23 -33.50
CA LYS A 177 4.68 1.43 -33.79
C LYS A 177 3.73 0.56 -32.97
N LYS A 178 4.19 -0.61 -32.47
CA LYS A 178 3.40 -1.46 -31.56
C LYS A 178 3.44 -0.95 -30.12
N ILE A 179 4.52 -0.29 -29.70
CA ILE A 179 4.64 0.36 -28.39
C ILE A 179 3.74 1.60 -28.35
N ASP A 180 3.80 2.45 -29.37
CA ASP A 180 2.96 3.66 -29.46
C ASP A 180 1.47 3.28 -29.46
N ALA A 181 1.06 2.32 -30.32
CA ALA A 181 -0.32 1.82 -30.34
C ALA A 181 -0.77 1.15 -29.02
N TYR A 182 0.16 0.62 -28.23
CA TYR A 182 -0.13 0.07 -26.89
C TYR A 182 -0.31 1.19 -25.86
N LEU A 183 0.54 2.23 -25.89
CA LEU A 183 0.43 3.41 -25.03
C LEU A 183 -0.86 4.19 -25.31
N THR A 184 -1.18 4.49 -26.58
CA THR A 184 -2.45 5.15 -26.96
C THR A 184 -3.67 4.31 -26.54
N ARG A 185 -3.56 2.97 -26.57
CA ARG A 185 -4.64 2.08 -26.10
C ARG A 185 -4.82 2.15 -24.58
N LEU A 186 -3.74 2.23 -23.80
CA LEU A 186 -3.80 2.45 -22.35
C LEU A 186 -4.41 3.81 -22.00
N GLU A 187 -3.98 4.88 -22.66
CA GLU A 187 -4.53 6.24 -22.45
C GLU A 187 -6.01 6.34 -22.84
N SER A 188 -6.44 5.63 -23.88
CA SER A 188 -7.85 5.63 -24.34
C SER A 188 -8.84 4.93 -23.39
N GLY A 189 -8.37 4.18 -22.39
CA GLY A 189 -9.17 3.35 -21.49
C GLY A 189 -9.94 2.18 -22.14
N LYS A 190 -9.98 2.09 -23.47
CA LYS A 190 -10.78 1.10 -24.22
C LYS A 190 -10.11 -0.29 -24.23
N GLY A 191 -10.48 -1.09 -23.23
CA GLY A 191 -10.16 -2.52 -23.14
C GLY A 191 -9.64 -2.98 -21.78
N MET A 192 -9.43 -2.07 -20.82
CA MET A 192 -8.93 -2.41 -19.48
C MET A 192 -10.02 -2.97 -18.54
N THR A 193 -11.27 -3.04 -19.00
CA THR A 193 -12.45 -3.50 -18.25
C THR A 193 -12.93 -4.89 -18.68
N LYS A 194 -12.04 -5.79 -19.12
CA LYS A 194 -12.38 -7.22 -19.14
C LYS A 194 -12.35 -7.76 -17.71
N THR A 195 -13.41 -7.43 -16.96
CA THR A 195 -13.67 -7.95 -15.63
C THR A 195 -13.72 -9.47 -15.69
N PHE A 196 -12.65 -10.12 -15.21
CA PHE A 196 -12.76 -11.49 -14.71
C PHE A 196 -13.62 -11.44 -13.45
N ALA A 197 -14.93 -11.36 -13.63
CA ALA A 197 -15.87 -11.84 -12.64
C ALA A 197 -15.77 -13.37 -12.68
N PRO A 198 -15.20 -14.05 -11.67
CA PRO A 198 -15.51 -15.45 -11.51
C PRO A 198 -17.01 -15.53 -11.23
N ASP A 199 -17.73 -16.44 -11.89
CA ASP A 199 -19.08 -16.87 -11.50
C ASP A 199 -19.00 -17.68 -10.19
N ARG A 200 -18.50 -17.04 -9.13
CA ARG A 200 -18.77 -17.44 -7.77
C ARG A 200 -20.24 -17.12 -7.53
N GLN A 201 -21.07 -18.15 -7.68
CA GLN A 201 -22.29 -18.26 -6.92
C GLN A 201 -21.92 -18.09 -5.44
N GLY A 202 -22.01 -16.86 -4.95
CA GLY A 202 -21.79 -16.56 -3.54
C GLY A 202 -22.81 -17.34 -2.72
N PRO A 203 -22.44 -17.93 -1.56
CA PRO A 203 -23.41 -18.56 -0.70
C PRO A 203 -24.54 -17.58 -0.38
N SER A 204 -25.78 -18.06 -0.41
CA SER A 204 -26.96 -17.26 -0.10
C SER A 204 -27.01 -16.99 1.40
N TYR A 205 -26.20 -16.03 1.86
CA TYR A 205 -26.23 -15.57 3.24
C TYR A 205 -27.55 -14.86 3.51
N GLY A 206 -28.21 -15.28 4.60
CA GLY A 206 -29.50 -14.76 5.04
C GLY A 206 -29.51 -13.25 5.24
N LYS A 207 -30.69 -12.63 5.09
CA LYS A 207 -30.85 -11.20 5.32
C LYS A 207 -31.26 -10.94 6.76
N TRP A 208 -30.66 -9.92 7.37
CA TRP A 208 -31.05 -9.47 8.70
C TRP A 208 -32.38 -8.73 8.63
N SER A 209 -33.40 -9.22 9.36
CA SER A 209 -34.72 -8.62 9.37
C SER A 209 -34.78 -7.51 10.42
N LEU A 210 -34.70 -6.26 9.97
CA LEU A 210 -34.88 -5.05 10.81
C LEU A 210 -36.23 -5.02 11.55
N ARG A 211 -37.21 -5.83 11.14
CA ARG A 211 -38.55 -5.89 11.76
C ARG A 211 -38.65 -6.94 12.87
N ALA A 212 -37.80 -7.96 12.85
CA ALA A 212 -37.84 -9.08 13.79
C ALA A 212 -36.65 -9.13 14.77
N ALA A 213 -35.61 -8.30 14.53
CA ALA A 213 -34.33 -8.32 15.27
C ALA A 213 -33.63 -9.69 15.29
N THR A 214 -33.96 -10.56 14.34
CA THR A 214 -33.41 -11.91 14.18
C THR A 214 -32.85 -12.12 12.77
N PHE A 215 -31.94 -13.08 12.64
CA PHE A 215 -31.35 -13.49 11.37
C PHE A 215 -32.18 -14.60 10.74
N GLU A 216 -32.80 -14.35 9.57
CA GLU A 216 -33.47 -15.39 8.80
C GLU A 216 -32.45 -16.06 7.84
N PRO A 217 -32.13 -17.35 8.01
CA PRO A 217 -31.29 -18.07 7.06
C PRO A 217 -32.01 -18.17 5.71
N GLY A 218 -31.27 -17.97 4.62
CA GLY A 218 -31.82 -17.89 3.26
C GLY A 218 -32.57 -19.16 2.86
N ARG A 219 -33.82 -19.01 2.40
CA ARG A 219 -34.66 -20.13 1.94
C ARG A 219 -34.01 -20.81 0.75
N ALA A 220 -33.80 -22.13 0.83
CA ALA A 220 -33.28 -22.92 -0.28
C ALA A 220 -34.19 -22.79 -1.51
N LYS A 221 -33.58 -22.70 -2.70
CA LYS A 221 -34.31 -22.77 -3.98
C LYS A 221 -35.07 -24.11 -4.04
N PRO A 222 -36.35 -24.13 -4.42
CA PRO A 222 -36.99 -25.39 -4.81
C PRO A 222 -36.25 -25.94 -6.04
N ALA A 223 -36.05 -27.25 -6.09
CA ALA A 223 -35.52 -27.92 -7.27
C ALA A 223 -36.51 -27.74 -8.43
N SER A 224 -36.01 -27.39 -9.62
CA SER A 224 -36.79 -27.40 -10.85
C SER A 224 -37.01 -28.84 -11.29
N SER A 225 -38.27 -29.24 -11.42
CA SER A 225 -38.71 -30.37 -12.25
C SER A 225 -38.49 -30.09 -13.73
#